data_AF-A0A2P4SYC5-F1
#
_entry.id   AF-A0A2P4SYC5-F1
#
_cell.length_a   1.000
_cell.length_b   1.000
_cell.length_c   1.000
_cell.angle_alpha   90.00
_cell.angle_beta   90.00
_cell.angle_gamma   90.00
#
_symmetry.space_group_name_H-M   'P 1'
#
loop_
_entity.id
_entity.type
_entity.pdbx_description
1 polymer ?
#
loop_
_entity_poly.entity_id
_entity_poly.type
_entity_poly.pdbx_seq_one_letter_code
_entity_poly.pdbx_strand_id
1 'polypeptide(L)'
;MATEVHSLQELRRSASLATKVFVQRDYSDGTTCQFQTKFPPELESRIERQLFEETVKTLNGFYAEAEKIGGSSYLEGCLACATAYFIFLCMETHYEKV
;
A
#
# COMPACT_ATOMS: atom_id res chain seq x y z
N MET A 1 3.25 31.95 2.49
CA MET A 1 3.38 30.53 2.95
C MET A 1 2.91 30.31 4.40
N ALA A 2 1.96 31.10 4.92
CA ALA A 2 1.44 30.93 6.30
C ALA A 2 0.07 30.22 6.36
N THR A 3 -0.63 30.13 5.23
CA THR A 3 -2.02 29.64 5.14
C THR A 3 -2.15 28.12 5.17
N GLU A 4 -1.19 27.36 4.62
CA GLU A 4 -1.24 25.88 4.66
C GLU A 4 -1.01 25.31 6.06
N VAL A 5 -0.08 25.89 6.83
CA VAL A 5 0.29 25.38 8.16
C VAL A 5 -0.87 25.50 9.16
N HIS A 6 -1.68 26.55 9.02
CA HIS A 6 -2.87 26.75 9.86
C HIS A 6 -3.94 25.67 9.60
N SER A 7 -4.16 25.29 8.33
CA SER A 7 -5.13 24.25 7.95
C SER A 7 -4.78 22.89 8.55
N LEU A 8 -3.49 22.52 8.54
CA LEU A 8 -3.01 21.25 9.10
C LEU A 8 -3.14 21.19 10.64
N GLN A 9 -2.90 22.31 11.33
CA GLN A 9 -3.08 22.38 12.78
C GLN A 9 -4.56 22.25 13.20
N GLU A 10 -5.48 22.85 12.44
CA GLU A 10 -6.92 22.69 12.69
C GLU A 10 -7.39 21.27 12.41
N LEU A 11 -6.91 20.65 11.33
CA LEU A 11 -7.20 19.25 11.02
C LEU A 11 -6.70 18.31 12.14
N ARG A 12 -5.51 18.57 12.68
CA ARG A 12 -4.91 17.81 13.79
C ARG A 12 -5.69 17.99 15.11
N ARG A 13 -6.15 19.21 15.40
CA ARG A 13 -6.97 19.51 16.59
C ARG A 13 -8.34 18.83 16.50
N SER A 14 -8.95 18.88 15.32
CA SER A 14 -10.22 18.21 15.00
C SER A 14 -10.10 16.69 15.08
N ALA A 15 -8.99 16.13 14.59
CA ALA A 15 -8.70 14.70 14.68
C ALA A 15 -8.51 14.21 16.13
N SER A 16 -8.03 15.05 17.06
CA SER A 16 -7.91 14.69 18.47
C SER A 16 -9.26 14.59 19.21
N LEU A 17 -10.30 15.24 18.67
CA LEU A 17 -11.67 15.22 19.19
C LEU A 17 -12.53 14.15 18.51
N ALA A 18 -12.05 13.53 17.43
CA ALA A 18 -12.76 12.49 16.70
C ALA A 18 -12.49 11.11 17.32
N THR A 19 -13.54 10.30 17.45
CA THR A 19 -13.40 8.89 17.83
C THR A 19 -12.63 8.16 16.73
N LYS A 20 -11.38 7.81 17.02
CA LYS A 20 -10.53 7.03 16.12
C LYS A 20 -10.83 5.53 16.29
N VAL A 21 -11.22 4.88 15.20
CA VAL A 21 -11.45 3.43 15.15
C VAL A 21 -10.39 2.79 14.26
N PHE A 22 -9.85 1.66 14.69
CA PHE A 22 -8.82 0.92 13.95
C PHE A 22 -9.44 -0.34 13.33
N VAL A 23 -9.33 -0.47 12.01
CA VAL A 23 -9.67 -1.71 11.29
C VAL A 23 -8.43 -2.59 11.26
N GLN A 24 -8.57 -3.80 11.77
CA GLN A 24 -7.46 -4.76 11.84
C GLN A 24 -7.19 -5.38 10.47
N ARG A 25 -5.94 -5.77 10.26
CA ARG A 25 -5.54 -6.56 9.10
C ARG A 25 -6.19 -7.96 9.17
N ASP A 26 -6.57 -8.50 8.02
CA ASP A 26 -7.00 -9.88 7.86
C ASP A 26 -5.83 -10.75 7.36
N TYR A 27 -5.48 -11.79 8.12
CA TYR A 27 -4.37 -12.70 7.81
C TYR A 27 -4.84 -14.05 7.24
N SER A 28 -6.14 -14.20 6.94
CA SER A 28 -6.70 -15.45 6.44
C SER A 28 -6.09 -15.90 5.10
N ASP A 29 -5.70 -14.95 4.24
CA ASP A 29 -5.06 -15.20 2.94
C ASP A 29 -3.53 -15.05 3.00
N GLY A 30 -2.92 -15.32 4.16
CA GLY A 30 -1.47 -15.29 4.32
C GLY A 30 -0.88 -13.88 4.30
N THR A 31 -0.04 -13.59 3.31
CA THR A 31 0.75 -12.34 3.25
C THR A 31 0.10 -11.22 2.45
N THR A 32 -1.01 -11.48 1.75
CA THR A 32 -1.75 -10.49 0.95
C THR A 32 -2.23 -9.32 1.83
N CYS A 33 -2.11 -8.08 1.35
CA CYS A 33 -2.56 -6.91 2.12
C CYS A 33 -4.09 -6.77 2.07
N GLN A 34 -4.78 -7.11 3.17
CA GLN A 34 -6.24 -6.98 3.27
C GLN A 34 -6.70 -6.60 4.69
N PHE A 35 -7.82 -5.90 4.78
CA PHE A 35 -8.47 -5.46 6.01
C PHE A 35 -9.71 -6.30 6.32
N GLN A 36 -9.99 -6.49 7.60
CA GLN A 36 -11.20 -7.18 8.05
C GLN A 36 -12.44 -6.36 7.72
N THR A 37 -13.47 -7.02 7.20
CA THR A 37 -14.78 -6.41 6.89
C THR A 37 -15.74 -6.40 8.09
N LYS A 38 -15.30 -6.91 9.25
CA LYS A 38 -16.10 -6.92 10.48
C LYS A 38 -16.42 -5.50 10.92
N PHE A 39 -17.71 -5.20 11.05
CA PHE A 39 -18.18 -3.88 11.48
C PHE A 39 -17.77 -3.58 12.93
N PRO A 40 -17.06 -2.47 13.19
CA PRO A 40 -16.68 -2.06 14.54
C PRO A 40 -17.90 -1.54 15.32
N PRO A 41 -18.16 -2.02 16.55
CA PRO A 41 -19.29 -1.55 17.36
C PRO A 41 -19.20 -0.06 17.72
N GLU A 42 -18.01 0.54 17.72
CA GLU A 42 -17.79 1.97 17.98
C GLU A 42 -18.38 2.86 16.87
N LEU A 43 -18.63 2.30 15.69
CA LEU A 43 -19.23 2.99 14.55
C LEU A 43 -20.75 2.79 14.46
N GLU A 44 -21.32 1.99 15.35
CA GLU A 44 -22.77 1.77 15.42
C GLU A 44 -23.49 3.13 15.58
N SER A 45 -24.60 3.32 14.85
CA SER A 45 -25.33 4.60 14.73
C SER A 45 -24.57 5.81 14.16
N ARG A 46 -23.28 5.68 13.82
CA ARG A 46 -22.46 6.74 13.19
C ARG A 46 -22.33 6.59 11.68
N ILE A 47 -22.25 5.34 11.21
CA ILE A 47 -22.08 4.97 9.80
C ILE A 47 -22.94 3.75 9.52
N GLU A 48 -23.51 3.67 8.32
CA GLU A 48 -24.24 2.50 7.88
C GLU A 48 -23.30 1.31 7.69
N ARG A 49 -23.71 0.14 8.19
CA ARG A 49 -22.91 -1.08 8.16
C ARG A 49 -22.57 -1.52 6.73
N GLN A 50 -23.53 -1.42 5.81
CA GLN A 50 -23.32 -1.76 4.41
C GLN A 50 -22.26 -0.84 3.77
N LEU A 51 -22.37 0.46 3.99
CA LEU A 51 -21.41 1.43 3.47
C LEU A 51 -19.98 1.18 3.96
N PHE A 52 -19.81 0.87 5.26
CA PHE A 52 -18.51 0.48 5.81
C PHE A 52 -17.97 -0.77 5.11
N GLU A 53 -18.78 -1.82 5.02
CA GLU A 53 -18.36 -3.09 4.44
C GLU A 53 -17.98 -2.95 2.96
N GLU A 54 -18.77 -2.22 2.17
CA GLU A 54 -18.47 -1.92 0.77
C GLU A 54 -17.17 -1.12 0.64
N THR A 55 -16.99 -0.09 1.46
CA THR A 55 -15.77 0.74 1.45
C THR A 55 -14.53 -0.11 1.73
N VAL A 56 -14.58 -0.98 2.74
CA VAL A 56 -13.45 -1.87 3.08
C VAL A 56 -13.21 -2.88 1.96
N LYS A 57 -14.25 -3.43 1.33
CA LYS A 57 -14.11 -4.32 0.16
C LYS A 57 -13.45 -3.60 -1.01
N THR A 58 -13.84 -2.37 -1.31
CA THR A 58 -13.21 -1.56 -2.36
C THR A 58 -11.73 -1.30 -2.06
N LEU A 59 -11.40 -0.95 -0.82
CA LEU A 59 -10.01 -0.77 -0.38
C LEU A 59 -9.19 -2.05 -0.58
N ASN A 60 -9.71 -3.19 -0.12
CA ASN A 60 -9.06 -4.49 -0.31
C ASN A 60 -8.86 -4.80 -1.80
N GLY A 61 -9.83 -4.44 -2.66
CA GLY A 61 -9.70 -4.55 -4.11
C GLY A 61 -8.54 -3.72 -4.68
N PHE A 62 -8.33 -2.49 -4.21
CA PHE A 62 -7.18 -1.69 -4.62
C PHE A 62 -5.85 -2.29 -4.19
N TYR A 63 -5.76 -2.83 -2.97
CA TYR A 63 -4.55 -3.51 -2.51
C TYR A 63 -4.28 -4.80 -3.28
N ALA A 64 -5.31 -5.59 -3.56
CA ALA A 64 -5.20 -6.80 -4.35
C ALA A 64 -4.72 -6.48 -5.78
N GLU A 65 -5.21 -5.41 -6.39
CA GLU A 65 -4.76 -5.00 -7.72
C GLU A 65 -3.34 -4.46 -7.70
N ALA A 66 -2.94 -3.72 -6.66
CA ALA A 66 -1.57 -3.25 -6.51
C ALA A 66 -0.56 -4.39 -6.29
N GLU A 67 -0.99 -5.48 -5.65
CA GLU A 67 -0.16 -6.68 -5.45
C GLU A 67 -0.04 -7.56 -6.70
N LYS A 68 -0.97 -7.43 -7.66
CA LYS A 68 -0.79 -8.06 -8.97
C LYS A 68 0.36 -7.40 -9.72
N ILE A 69 1.53 -8.01 -9.60
CA ILE A 69 2.69 -7.66 -10.41
C ILE A 69 2.34 -7.91 -11.88
N GLY A 70 2.28 -6.85 -12.67
CA GLY A 70 2.03 -6.93 -14.10
C GLY A 70 3.15 -7.69 -14.84
N GLY A 71 2.82 -8.37 -15.92
CA GLY A 71 3.80 -9.11 -16.73
C GLY A 71 4.94 -8.23 -17.27
N SER A 72 4.72 -6.92 -17.43
CA SER A 72 5.76 -5.95 -17.79
C SER A 72 6.85 -5.83 -16.73
N SER A 73 6.50 -5.76 -15.44
CA SER A 73 7.47 -5.66 -14.35
C SER A 73 8.31 -6.93 -14.22
N TYR A 74 7.72 -8.10 -14.52
CA TYR A 74 8.47 -9.36 -14.59
C TYR A 74 9.47 -9.34 -15.75
N LEU A 75 9.03 -8.96 -16.94
CA LEU A 75 9.89 -8.87 -18.12
C LEU A 75 11.02 -7.84 -17.93
N GLU A 76 10.71 -6.69 -17.35
CA GLU A 76 11.70 -5.67 -17.00
C GLU A 76 12.76 -6.24 -16.04
N GLY A 77 12.32 -6.95 -15.00
CA GLY A 77 13.23 -7.63 -14.06
C GLY A 77 14.12 -8.67 -14.76
N CYS A 78 13.54 -9.50 -15.65
CA CYS A 78 14.32 -10.48 -16.42
C CYS A 78 15.34 -9.82 -17.35
N LEU A 79 14.94 -8.76 -18.06
CA LEU A 79 15.83 -8.03 -18.97
C LEU A 79 16.95 -7.31 -18.22
N ALA A 80 16.65 -6.72 -17.06
CA ALA A 80 17.66 -6.11 -16.20
C ALA A 80 18.70 -7.14 -15.74
N CYS A 81 18.25 -8.29 -15.25
CA CYS A 81 19.13 -9.40 -14.86
C CYS A 81 19.97 -9.90 -16.04
N ALA A 82 19.36 -10.13 -17.20
CA ALA A 82 20.07 -10.58 -18.40
C ALA A 82 21.14 -9.56 -18.82
N THR A 83 20.81 -8.28 -18.81
CA THR A 83 21.74 -7.19 -19.13
C THR A 83 22.95 -7.19 -18.19
N ALA A 84 22.73 -7.39 -16.88
CA ALA A 84 23.81 -7.45 -15.90
C ALA A 84 24.81 -8.60 -16.14
N TYR A 85 24.37 -9.72 -16.70
CA TYR A 85 25.27 -10.82 -17.07
C TYR A 85 25.90 -10.62 -18.45
N PHE A 86 25.15 -10.07 -19.41
CA PHE A 86 25.65 -9.85 -20.77
C PHE A 86 26.64 -8.70 -20.88
N ILE A 87 26.63 -7.74 -19.95
CA ILE A 87 27.58 -6.62 -19.96
C ILE A 87 29.05 -7.08 -19.91
N PHE A 88 29.34 -8.21 -19.24
CA PHE A 88 30.67 -8.80 -19.21
C PHE A 88 31.16 -9.32 -20.56
N LEU A 89 30.24 -9.60 -21.50
CA LEU A 89 30.59 -9.98 -22.88
C LEU A 89 30.82 -8.77 -23.78
N CYS A 90 30.30 -7.61 -23.40
CA CYS A 90 30.39 -6.37 -24.17
C CYS A 90 31.50 -5.42 -23.68
N MET A 91 31.95 -5.58 -22.44
CA MET A 91 32.97 -4.73 -21.82
C MET A 91 34.00 -5.60 -21.08
N GLU A 92 35.28 -5.39 -21.35
CA GLU A 92 36.34 -5.98 -20.52
C GLU A 92 36.30 -5.33 -19.14
N THR A 93 36.10 -6.17 -18.11
CA THR A 93 36.14 -5.70 -16.73
C THR A 93 37.59 -5.69 -16.25
N HIS A 94 38.17 -4.50 -16.07
CA HIS A 94 39.49 -4.30 -15.49
C HIS A 94 39.48 -4.49 -13.96
N TYR A 95 38.93 -5.60 -13.47
CA TYR A 95 38.99 -5.91 -12.04
C TYR A 95 40.30 -6.64 -11.73
N GLU A 96 41.35 -5.87 -11.42
CA GLU A 96 42.61 -6.40 -10.91
C GLU A 96 42.44 -6.73 -9.42
N LYS A 97 42.26 -8.02 -9.11
CA LYS A 97 42.19 -8.50 -7.74
C LYS A 97 43.62 -8.71 -7.22
N VAL A 98 44.17 -7.72 -6.54
CA VAL A 98 45.39 -7.87 -5.70
C VAL A 98 45.10 -8.70 -4.46
#